data_AF-A0A0Z8H9R1-F1
#
_entry.id   AF-A0A0Z8H9R1-F1
#
_cell.length_a   1.000
_cell.length_b   1.000
_cell.length_c   1.000
_cell.angle_alpha   90.00
_cell.angle_beta   90.00
_cell.angle_gamma   90.00
#
_symmetry.space_group_name_H-M   'P 1'
#
loop_
_entity.id
_entity.type
_entity.pdbx_description
1 polymer ?
#
loop_
_entity_poly.entity_id
_entity_poly.type
_entity_poly.pdbx_seq_one_letter_code
_entity_poly.pdbx_strand_id
1 'polypeptide(L)'
;MNFSKKMKNFAMLSVACMSTGLTALAPVVSANTSESNTYVKYNTKETVTYRRSSAVDVTLSQKTGIPGARVDVKLKQKYAEAPDVYFILGENYVIPLDQTPSGDYAANLTDADLKGAKKFRIEIISKIPYGSAKNIVENKSFKLDPSFRR
;
A
#
# COMPACT_ATOMS: atom_id res chain seq x y z
N MET A 1 23.16 -28.82 -41.39
CA MET A 1 23.08 -28.93 -39.92
C MET A 1 21.81 -28.27 -39.44
N ASN A 2 20.99 -29.07 -38.74
CA ASN A 2 20.00 -28.74 -37.70
C ASN A 2 18.95 -27.64 -37.97
N PHE A 3 17.72 -28.06 -38.28
CA PHE A 3 16.56 -28.21 -37.35
C PHE A 3 15.78 -26.88 -37.25
N SER A 4 14.46 -26.77 -37.33
CA SER A 4 13.32 -27.62 -37.70
C SER A 4 12.10 -26.80 -37.29
N LYS A 5 11.05 -26.81 -38.11
CA LYS A 5 9.63 -26.64 -37.73
C LYS A 5 9.23 -25.28 -37.11
N LYS A 6 8.16 -24.61 -37.53
CA LYS A 6 6.84 -25.15 -37.90
C LYS A 6 6.03 -24.04 -38.54
N MET A 7 5.48 -24.33 -39.71
CA MET A 7 4.30 -23.67 -40.26
C MET A 7 3.13 -23.70 -39.28
N LYS A 8 2.24 -22.70 -39.35
CA LYS A 8 0.80 -22.95 -39.57
C LYS A 8 0.04 -21.65 -39.90
N ASN A 9 -0.20 -21.51 -41.20
CA ASN A 9 -1.37 -20.97 -41.88
C ASN A 9 -2.31 -20.06 -41.08
N PHE A 10 -2.21 -18.77 -41.40
CA PHE A 10 -3.37 -17.91 -41.57
C PHE A 10 -4.34 -18.56 -42.56
N ALA A 11 -5.56 -18.87 -42.11
CA ALA A 11 -6.69 -19.16 -42.99
C ALA A 11 -7.93 -18.53 -42.38
N MET A 12 -8.18 -17.30 -42.80
CA MET A 12 -9.46 -16.61 -42.75
C MET A 12 -10.44 -17.39 -43.62
N LEU A 13 -11.57 -17.87 -43.08
CA LEU A 13 -12.68 -18.31 -43.91
C LEU A 13 -14.03 -18.08 -43.23
N SER A 14 -14.97 -17.73 -44.09
CA SER A 14 -16.23 -17.03 -43.91
C SER A 14 -17.36 -17.80 -43.24
N VAL A 15 -18.25 -17.00 -42.66
CA VAL A 15 -19.68 -17.18 -42.35
C VAL A 15 -20.43 -18.21 -43.22
N ALA A 16 -21.22 -19.06 -42.56
CA ALA A 16 -22.50 -19.56 -43.08
C ALA A 16 -23.45 -19.89 -41.91
N CYS A 17 -24.62 -19.25 -41.90
CA CYS A 17 -25.75 -19.57 -41.03
C CYS A 17 -26.50 -20.81 -41.57
N MET A 18 -27.11 -21.62 -40.68
CA MET A 18 -28.53 -22.01 -40.75
C MET A 18 -28.88 -23.14 -39.75
N SER A 19 -30.11 -23.06 -39.25
CA SER A 19 -30.99 -24.11 -38.74
C SER A 19 -30.86 -24.62 -37.29
N THR A 20 -31.94 -24.34 -36.56
CA THR A 20 -32.66 -25.19 -35.58
C THR A 20 -31.99 -25.56 -34.25
N GLY A 21 -32.52 -24.96 -33.18
CA GLY A 21 -32.95 -25.70 -32.00
C GLY A 21 -31.85 -26.23 -31.09
N LEU A 22 -31.27 -25.35 -30.27
CA LEU A 22 -30.84 -25.74 -28.93
C LEU A 22 -30.83 -24.47 -28.06
N THR A 23 -31.54 -24.50 -26.94
CA THR A 23 -31.39 -23.53 -25.86
C THR A 23 -29.94 -23.56 -25.38
N ALA A 24 -29.08 -22.77 -26.00
CA ALA A 24 -27.82 -22.39 -25.40
C ALA A 24 -28.19 -21.48 -24.24
N LEU A 25 -28.20 -22.05 -23.03
CA LEU A 25 -27.93 -21.27 -21.83
C LEU A 25 -26.67 -20.48 -22.16
N ALA A 26 -26.83 -19.18 -22.45
CA ALA A 26 -25.69 -18.30 -22.54
C ALA A 26 -24.88 -18.55 -21.27
N PRO A 27 -23.57 -18.82 -21.35
CA PRO A 27 -22.77 -18.74 -20.15
C PRO A 27 -22.99 -17.32 -19.66
N VAL A 28 -23.72 -17.18 -18.55
CA VAL A 28 -23.68 -15.98 -17.74
C VAL A 28 -22.22 -15.91 -17.35
N VAL A 29 -21.44 -15.18 -18.14
CA VAL A 29 -20.11 -14.75 -17.75
C VAL A 29 -20.40 -13.82 -16.59
N SER A 30 -20.54 -14.41 -15.40
CA SER A 30 -20.47 -13.69 -14.15
C SER A 30 -19.19 -12.90 -14.25
N ALA A 31 -19.32 -11.58 -14.27
CA ALA A 31 -18.20 -10.67 -14.15
C ALA A 31 -17.58 -10.86 -12.75
N ASN A 32 -16.85 -11.95 -12.55
CA ASN A 32 -16.07 -12.24 -11.34
C ASN A 32 -14.72 -11.53 -11.39
N THR A 33 -14.61 -10.37 -12.04
CA THR A 33 -13.31 -9.80 -12.43
C THR A 33 -12.78 -8.68 -11.54
N SER A 34 -13.38 -8.38 -10.39
CA SER A 34 -12.77 -7.42 -9.44
C SER A 34 -12.63 -7.92 -8.01
N GLU A 35 -13.62 -8.62 -7.47
CA GLU A 35 -13.63 -8.99 -6.03
C GLU A 35 -12.68 -10.15 -5.71
N SER A 36 -12.54 -11.14 -6.61
CA SER A 36 -11.71 -12.34 -6.34
C SER A 36 -10.21 -12.01 -6.19
N ASN A 37 -9.70 -11.01 -6.90
CA ASN A 37 -8.27 -10.68 -6.84
C ASN A 37 -7.89 -9.83 -5.63
N THR A 38 -8.84 -9.07 -5.08
CA THR A 38 -8.62 -8.25 -3.88
C THR A 38 -8.37 -9.15 -2.68
N TYR A 39 -9.17 -10.20 -2.48
CA TYR A 39 -9.00 -11.13 -1.35
C TYR A 39 -7.65 -11.89 -1.39
N VAL A 40 -7.20 -12.35 -2.56
CA VAL A 40 -5.90 -13.04 -2.68
C VAL A 40 -4.74 -12.14 -2.27
N LYS A 41 -4.81 -10.84 -2.59
CA LYS A 41 -3.78 -9.87 -2.26
C LYS A 41 -3.60 -9.71 -0.75
N TYR A 42 -4.64 -9.77 0.09
CA TYR A 42 -4.54 -9.54 1.55
C TYR A 42 -4.65 -10.82 2.39
N ASN A 43 -4.24 -11.98 1.86
CA ASN A 43 -4.35 -13.24 2.59
C ASN A 43 -3.30 -13.45 3.69
N THR A 44 -2.28 -12.60 3.76
CA THR A 44 -1.21 -12.69 4.76
C THR A 44 -1.18 -11.44 5.64
N LYS A 45 -0.99 -11.66 6.94
CA LYS A 45 -0.63 -10.58 7.87
C LYS A 45 0.84 -10.26 7.67
N GLU A 46 1.15 -9.02 7.33
CA GLU A 46 2.53 -8.54 7.25
C GLU A 46 2.79 -7.53 8.34
N THR A 47 3.98 -7.55 8.94
CA THR A 47 4.38 -6.55 9.92
C THR A 47 5.87 -6.30 9.80
N VAL A 48 6.25 -5.06 9.57
CA VAL A 48 7.65 -4.64 9.44
C VAL A 48 7.90 -3.48 10.37
N THR A 49 8.93 -3.62 11.22
CA THR A 49 9.34 -2.58 12.16
C THR A 49 10.68 -1.98 11.76
N TYR A 50 10.72 -0.66 11.66
CA TYR A 50 11.88 0.14 11.31
C TYR A 50 12.41 0.85 12.57
N ARG A 51 13.57 0.38 13.07
CA ARG A 51 14.19 0.92 14.30
C ARG A 51 15.47 1.72 14.09
N ARG A 52 15.82 2.01 12.84
CA ARG A 52 17.09 2.66 12.46
C ARG A 52 17.16 4.14 12.84
N SER A 53 16.05 4.74 13.24
CA SER A 53 15.97 6.14 13.66
C SER A 53 16.27 6.26 15.16
N SER A 54 16.86 7.39 15.54
CA SER A 54 17.17 7.69 16.94
C SER A 54 15.99 8.31 17.68
N ALA A 55 15.04 8.96 17.00
CA ALA A 55 13.88 9.57 17.66
C ALA A 55 12.56 8.80 17.49
N VAL A 56 12.45 7.88 16.52
CA VAL A 56 11.24 7.07 16.30
C VAL A 56 11.51 5.59 16.06
N ASP A 57 10.53 4.77 16.45
CA ASP A 57 10.32 3.43 15.90
C ASP A 57 9.04 3.45 15.06
N VAL A 58 9.10 2.95 13.84
CA VAL A 58 7.95 2.88 12.92
C VAL A 58 7.56 1.43 12.71
N THR A 59 6.29 1.10 12.80
CA THR A 59 5.75 -0.22 12.44
C THR A 59 4.71 -0.05 11.35
N LEU A 60 4.89 -0.77 10.25
CA LEU A 60 3.86 -0.94 9.23
C LEU A 60 3.26 -2.33 9.38
N SER A 61 1.93 -2.41 9.48
CA SER A 61 1.21 -3.68 9.59
C SER A 61 0.07 -3.75 8.59
N GLN A 62 -0.09 -4.90 7.93
CA GLN A 62 -1.23 -5.22 7.10
C GLN A 62 -2.03 -6.32 7.78
N LYS A 63 -3.34 -6.11 7.88
CA LYS A 63 -4.26 -7.12 8.42
C LYS A 63 -4.83 -7.96 7.28
N THR A 64 -5.05 -9.24 7.56
CA THR A 64 -5.68 -10.16 6.60
C THR A 64 -7.06 -9.64 6.20
N GLY A 65 -7.34 -9.65 4.90
CA GLY A 65 -8.64 -9.23 4.33
C GLY A 65 -8.92 -7.73 4.36
N ILE A 66 -7.97 -6.90 4.81
CA ILE A 66 -8.14 -5.44 4.89
C ILE A 66 -7.20 -4.79 3.87
N PRO A 67 -7.73 -4.04 2.88
CA PRO A 67 -6.93 -3.27 1.95
C PRO A 67 -6.03 -2.25 2.64
N GLY A 68 -4.83 -2.04 2.09
CA GLY A 68 -3.85 -1.10 2.61
C GLY A 68 -3.02 -1.61 3.80
N ALA A 69 -2.60 -0.69 4.66
CA ALA A 69 -1.77 -0.95 5.83
C ALA A 69 -2.09 0.04 6.95
N ARG A 70 -1.63 -0.24 8.16
CA ARG A 70 -1.60 0.69 9.28
C ARG A 70 -0.16 1.05 9.59
N VAL A 71 0.12 2.33 9.74
CA VAL A 71 1.37 2.83 10.29
C VAL A 71 1.16 3.18 11.76
N ASP A 72 2.07 2.71 12.60
CA ASP A 72 2.17 3.09 14.01
C ASP A 72 3.59 3.61 14.26
N VAL A 73 3.71 4.80 14.84
CA VAL A 73 4.95 5.53 15.11
C VAL A 73 5.05 5.76 16.60
N LYS A 74 6.11 5.23 17.20
CA LYS A 74 6.44 5.43 18.60
C LYS A 74 7.60 6.41 18.72
N LEU A 75 7.37 7.53 19.42
CA LEU A 75 8.41 8.49 19.74
C LEU A 75 9.28 7.95 20.87
N LYS A 76 10.60 8.00 20.70
CA LYS A 76 11.59 7.52 21.71
C LYS A 76 11.86 8.56 22.79
N GLN A 77 11.68 9.84 22.46
CA GLN A 77 11.83 10.94 23.39
C GLN A 77 10.46 11.47 23.85
N LYS A 78 10.45 12.03 25.06
CA LYS A 78 9.28 12.71 25.60
C LYS A 78 9.28 14.17 25.15
N TYR A 79 8.09 14.68 24.82
CA TYR A 79 7.87 16.08 24.51
C TYR A 79 7.02 16.69 25.63
N ALA A 80 7.25 17.97 25.93
CA ALA A 80 6.47 18.69 26.95
C ALA A 80 5.00 18.84 26.55
N GLU A 81 4.76 19.06 25.25
CA GLU A 81 3.45 19.03 24.62
C GLU A 81 3.45 17.98 23.52
N ALA A 82 2.29 17.37 23.26
CA ALA A 82 2.17 16.37 22.20
C ALA A 82 2.51 17.00 20.84
N PRO A 83 3.56 16.54 20.14
CA PRO A 83 3.90 17.06 18.82
C PRO A 83 2.87 16.61 17.78
N ASP A 84 2.84 17.33 16.65
CA ASP A 84 2.16 16.85 15.45
C ASP A 84 3.14 15.95 14.67
N VAL A 85 2.67 14.78 14.24
CA VAL A 85 3.52 13.79 13.56
C VAL A 85 2.92 13.49 12.19
N TYR A 86 3.79 13.47 11.17
CA TYR A 86 3.40 13.24 9.78
C TYR A 86 4.19 12.08 9.20
N PHE A 87 3.49 11.23 8.44
CA PHE A 87 4.07 10.20 7.61
C PHE A 87 4.14 10.68 6.17
N ILE A 88 5.35 10.78 5.61
CA ILE A 88 5.56 11.33 4.28
C ILE A 88 6.03 10.22 3.35
N LEU A 89 5.22 9.91 2.34
CA LEU A 89 5.52 8.95 1.28
C LEU A 89 6.13 9.66 0.07
N GLY A 90 7.21 9.08 -0.47
CA GLY A 90 7.89 9.63 -1.63
C GLY A 90 8.52 11.00 -1.33
N GLU A 91 8.12 12.03 -2.09
CA GLU A 91 8.64 13.39 -1.93
C GLU A 91 7.66 14.33 -1.23
N ASN A 92 6.36 14.23 -1.51
CA ASN A 92 5.37 15.24 -1.12
C ASN A 92 4.04 14.69 -0.59
N TYR A 93 3.84 13.38 -0.46
CA TYR A 93 2.56 12.85 0.00
C TYR A 93 2.54 12.77 1.53
N VAL A 94 1.86 13.72 2.16
CA VAL A 94 1.87 13.94 3.61
C VAL A 94 0.58 13.40 4.24
N ILE A 95 0.73 12.52 5.22
CA ILE A 95 -0.38 11.92 5.96
C ILE A 95 -0.22 12.29 7.44
N PRO A 96 -1.14 13.06 8.04
CA PRO A 96 -1.11 13.33 9.47
C PRO A 96 -1.37 12.04 10.25
N LEU A 97 -0.69 11.89 11.38
CA LEU A 97 -0.88 10.78 12.30
C LEU A 97 -1.62 11.23 13.54
N ASP A 98 -2.64 10.47 13.92
CA ASP A 98 -3.42 10.74 15.13
C ASP A 98 -2.76 10.10 16.34
N GLN A 99 -2.76 10.82 17.46
CA GLN A 99 -2.26 10.26 18.71
C GLN A 99 -3.26 9.23 19.26
N THR A 100 -2.77 8.03 19.54
CA THR A 100 -3.54 6.96 20.16
C THR A 100 -3.62 7.17 21.68
N PRO A 101 -4.54 6.49 22.38
CA PRO A 101 -4.58 6.51 23.85
C PRO A 101 -3.31 6.01 24.53
N SER A 102 -2.47 5.22 23.85
CA SER A 102 -1.16 4.78 24.36
C SER A 102 -0.06 5.85 24.25
N GLY A 103 -0.34 6.96 23.57
CA GLY A 103 0.62 8.04 23.28
C GLY A 103 1.45 7.80 22.02
N ASP A 104 1.22 6.71 21.29
CA ASP A 104 1.80 6.47 19.96
C ASP A 104 1.02 7.24 18.89
N TYR A 105 1.54 7.30 17.66
CA TYR A 105 0.93 8.02 16.55
C TYR A 105 0.59 7.06 15.43
N ALA A 106 -0.61 7.14 14.85
CA ALA A 106 -1.02 6.17 13.85
C ALA A 106 -1.94 6.73 12.77
N ALA A 107 -1.90 6.07 11.62
CA ALA A 107 -2.85 6.28 10.52
C ALA A 107 -3.08 4.97 9.76
N ASN A 108 -4.24 4.88 9.13
CA ASN A 108 -4.51 3.83 8.14
C ASN A 108 -4.15 4.38 6.76
N LEU A 109 -3.36 3.61 6.03
CA LEU A 109 -2.91 3.87 4.67
C LEU A 109 -3.74 3.01 3.72
N THR A 110 -4.19 3.60 2.62
CA THR A 110 -4.81 2.88 1.51
C THR A 110 -3.74 2.32 0.58
N ASP A 111 -4.11 1.37 -0.29
CA ASP A 111 -3.18 0.92 -1.33
C ASP A 111 -2.80 2.04 -2.31
N ALA A 112 -3.68 3.02 -2.51
CA ALA A 112 -3.41 4.17 -3.36
C ALA A 112 -2.27 5.03 -2.78
N ASP A 113 -2.25 5.21 -1.46
CA ASP A 113 -1.19 5.95 -0.76
C ASP A 113 0.17 5.26 -0.96
N LEU A 114 0.19 3.93 -0.87
CA LEU A 114 1.41 3.12 -0.95
C LEU A 114 1.90 2.90 -2.39
N LYS A 115 1.04 3.16 -3.38
CA LYS A 115 1.31 2.85 -4.79
C LYS A 115 2.51 3.64 -5.31
N GLY A 116 3.52 2.90 -5.80
CA GLY A 116 4.72 3.49 -6.40
C GLY A 116 5.71 4.09 -5.39
N ALA A 117 5.38 4.13 -4.09
CA ALA A 117 6.30 4.60 -3.07
C ALA A 117 7.44 3.60 -2.86
N LYS A 118 8.69 4.09 -2.82
CA LYS A 118 9.89 3.28 -2.53
C LYS A 118 10.50 3.59 -1.17
N LYS A 119 10.21 4.78 -0.65
CA LYS A 119 10.74 5.33 0.59
C LYS A 119 9.66 6.16 1.28
N PHE A 120 9.80 6.32 2.59
CA PHE A 120 9.01 7.22 3.40
C PHE A 120 9.90 7.90 4.44
N ARG A 121 9.43 8.97 5.07
CA ARG A 121 10.06 9.61 6.23
C ARG A 121 8.99 10.00 7.26
N ILE A 122 9.42 10.24 8.49
CA ILE A 122 8.58 10.79 9.55
C ILE A 122 8.98 12.24 9.76
N GLU A 123 8.00 13.13 9.90
CA GLU A 123 8.24 14.50 10.30
C GLU A 123 7.54 14.77 11.62
N ILE A 124 8.23 15.45 12.55
CA ILE A 124 7.73 15.74 13.89
C ILE A 124 7.79 17.25 14.09
N ILE A 125 6.65 17.86 14.38
CA ILE A 125 6.54 19.28 14.65
C ILE A 125 6.26 19.45 16.14
N SER A 126 7.27 19.88 16.89
CA SER A 126 7.13 20.12 18.33
C SER A 126 6.43 21.44 18.57
N LYS A 127 5.38 21.41 19.39
CA LYS A 127 4.79 22.61 19.98
C LYS A 127 5.66 23.06 21.14
N ILE A 128 5.85 24.38 21.28
CA ILE A 128 6.58 24.98 22.41
C ILE A 128 5.56 25.78 23.20
N PRO A 129 5.46 25.59 24.53
CA PRO A 129 4.43 26.24 25.35
C PRO A 129 4.43 27.78 25.29
N TYR A 130 5.51 28.41 24.82
CA TYR A 130 5.66 29.87 24.77
C TYR A 130 6.39 30.39 23.52
N GLY A 131 6.30 29.71 22.35
CA GLY A 131 6.99 30.18 21.15
C GLY A 131 6.52 29.55 19.83
N SER A 132 6.95 30.13 18.71
CA SER A 132 6.71 29.63 17.34
C SER A 132 7.23 28.19 17.19
N ALA A 133 6.41 27.31 16.60
CA ALA A 133 6.70 25.89 16.41
C ALA A 133 8.13 25.66 15.93
N LYS A 134 8.91 24.85 16.66
CA LYS A 134 10.22 24.39 16.18
C LYS A 134 10.00 23.09 15.41
N ASN A 135 10.35 23.11 14.13
CA ASN A 135 10.48 21.92 13.31
C ASN A 135 11.65 21.08 13.84
N ILE A 136 11.36 20.02 14.60
CA ILE A 136 12.36 19.00 14.92
C ILE A 136 12.23 17.94 13.83
N VAL A 137 12.84 18.22 12.69
CA VAL A 137 12.76 17.32 11.53
C VAL A 137 13.72 16.16 11.73
N GLU A 138 13.21 15.00 12.16
CA GLU A 138 13.97 13.77 11.93
C GLU A 138 13.75 13.29 10.49
N ASN A 139 14.48 13.90 9.54
CA ASN A 139 14.40 13.59 8.10
C ASN A 139 15.09 12.27 7.72
N LYS A 140 14.97 11.22 8.53
CA LYS A 140 15.55 9.93 8.17
C LYS A 140 14.59 9.20 7.24
N SER A 141 15.02 9.04 5.99
CA SER A 141 14.26 8.26 5.00
C SER A 141 14.43 6.77 5.25
N PHE A 142 13.32 6.04 5.29
CA PHE A 142 13.25 4.59 5.38
C PHE A 142 12.94 4.02 3.99
N LYS A 143 13.54 2.87 3.66
CA LYS A 143 13.16 2.10 2.47
C LYS A 143 11.86 1.36 2.81
N LEU A 144 10.80 1.62 2.06
CA LEU A 144 9.53 0.90 2.23
C LEU A 144 9.71 -0.56 1.81
N ASP A 145 9.30 -1.52 2.64
CA ASP A 145 9.37 -2.93 2.28
C ASP A 145 8.58 -3.21 0.98
N PRO A 146 9.15 -3.96 0.01
CA PRO A 146 8.46 -4.30 -1.23
C PRO A 146 7.07 -4.93 -1.04
N SER A 147 6.85 -5.62 0.08
CA SER A 147 5.59 -6.30 0.36
C SER A 147 4.39 -5.33 0.45
N PHE A 148 4.64 -4.07 0.80
CA PHE A 148 3.63 -3.00 0.88
C PHE A 148 3.45 -2.19 -0.41
N ARG A 149 4.23 -2.42 -1.48
CA ARG A 149 4.25 -1.57 -2.70
C ARG A 149 3.24 -1.97 -3.78
N ARG A 150 2.21 -2.72 -3.39
CA ARG A 150 1.39 -3.52 -4.29
C ARG A 150 0.36 -2.73 -5.10
#